data_AF-A0A2P2KAI3-F1
#
_entry.id   AF-A0A2P2KAI3-F1
#
_cell.length_a   1.000
_cell.length_b   1.000
_cell.length_c   1.000
_cell.angle_alpha   90.00
_cell.angle_beta   90.00
_cell.angle_gamma   90.00
#
_symmetry.space_group_name_H-M   'P 1'
#
loop_
_entity.id
_entity.type
_entity.pdbx_description
1 polymer ?
#
loop_
_entity_poly.entity_id
_entity_poly.type
_entity_poly.pdbx_seq_one_letter_code
_entity_poly.pdbx_strand_id
1 'polypeptide(L)'
;MEPRTAKWWHCLLYLFSIFSILFLFHTQIAHKLLLGHHKLHVKRSSPDLPLRFRSDGTFKILQVFVSLFLGFLVLNVLFNCFCKWVFDFEVVLLILNIEQVADMHYGTGVLTRCRDVLSSEFDYCSDLNTTRFLNRMIQHEKPDFIAFTGDNIFGTSTMDAAESLLRAFGPVTESGVPWAAVLGNHDQESTMTREDLMSFISLMDYSVSQTYPSVEDLSGAGKEHILRDIDGFGNYDLTIYGSAGSHLANTSVLNLYFLDSGDREVTQGAQTYGWIKESQLQWVRGVSNRYQV
;
A
#
# COMPACT_ATOMS: atom_id res chain seq x y z
N MET A 1 -22.35 -75.62 27.78
CA MET A 1 -21.93 -74.67 26.73
C MET A 1 -22.81 -73.44 26.88
N GLU A 2 -22.25 -72.34 27.36
CA GLU A 2 -22.97 -71.07 27.50
C GLU A 2 -22.57 -70.14 26.33
N PRO A 3 -23.48 -69.39 25.68
CA PRO A 3 -23.18 -68.74 24.41
C PRO A 3 -22.34 -67.46 24.63
N ARG A 4 -21.23 -67.32 23.88
CA ARG A 4 -20.46 -66.06 23.78
C ARG A 4 -21.21 -65.03 22.92
N THR A 5 -22.36 -64.56 23.38
CA THR A 5 -23.14 -63.51 22.68
C THR A 5 -23.30 -62.28 23.57
N ALA A 6 -22.20 -61.62 23.95
CA ALA A 6 -22.29 -60.39 24.74
C ALA A 6 -21.04 -59.48 24.71
N LYS A 7 -20.28 -59.37 23.60
CA LYS A 7 -19.09 -58.49 23.55
C LYS A 7 -19.06 -57.42 22.46
N TRP A 8 -19.78 -57.58 21.35
CA TRP A 8 -19.73 -56.59 20.25
C TRP A 8 -20.55 -55.33 20.54
N TRP A 9 -21.68 -55.46 21.23
CA TRP A 9 -22.52 -54.31 21.62
C TRP A 9 -21.80 -53.33 22.54
N HIS A 10 -20.96 -53.83 23.45
CA HIS A 10 -20.13 -52.97 24.31
C HIS A 10 -19.09 -52.18 23.51
N CYS A 11 -18.49 -52.79 22.47
CA CYS A 11 -17.58 -52.07 21.56
C CYS A 11 -18.32 -51.00 20.75
N LEU A 12 -19.53 -51.28 20.26
CA LEU A 12 -20.32 -50.31 19.50
C LEU A 12 -20.76 -49.12 20.38
N LEU A 13 -21.22 -49.39 21.60
CA LEU A 13 -21.58 -48.35 22.56
C LEU A 13 -20.35 -47.51 22.97
N TYR A 14 -19.18 -48.14 23.14
CA TYR A 14 -17.94 -47.44 23.43
C TYR A 14 -17.51 -46.54 22.27
N LEU A 15 -17.53 -47.04 21.03
CA LEU A 15 -17.23 -46.23 19.84
C LEU A 15 -18.20 -45.05 19.68
N PHE A 16 -19.49 -45.27 19.89
CA PHE A 16 -20.49 -44.21 19.86
C PHE A 16 -20.26 -43.15 20.95
N SER A 17 -19.86 -43.58 22.15
CA SER A 17 -19.54 -42.66 23.25
C SER A 17 -18.30 -41.81 22.94
N ILE A 18 -17.25 -42.39 22.36
CA ILE A 18 -16.07 -41.65 21.90
C ILE A 18 -16.46 -40.63 20.84
N PHE A 19 -17.25 -41.03 19.85
CA PHE A 19 -17.66 -40.13 18.77
C PHE A 19 -18.49 -38.96 19.29
N SER A 20 -19.39 -39.23 20.24
CA SER A 20 -20.22 -38.21 20.87
C SER A 20 -19.40 -37.24 21.73
N ILE A 21 -18.40 -37.74 22.47
CA ILE A 21 -17.47 -36.91 23.25
C ILE A 21 -16.62 -36.03 22.31
N LEU A 22 -16.07 -36.60 21.22
CA LEU A 22 -15.30 -35.84 20.24
C LEU A 22 -16.15 -34.77 19.53
N PHE A 23 -17.40 -35.11 19.19
CA PHE A 23 -18.34 -34.18 18.57
C PHE A 23 -18.73 -33.04 19.52
N LEU A 24 -19.01 -33.35 20.79
CA LEU A 24 -19.29 -32.34 21.82
C LEU A 24 -18.07 -31.47 22.11
N PHE A 25 -16.88 -32.06 22.18
CA PHE A 25 -15.63 -31.33 22.33
C PHE A 25 -15.42 -30.36 21.16
N HIS A 26 -15.57 -30.82 19.91
CA HIS A 26 -15.41 -29.98 18.72
C HIS A 26 -16.45 -28.85 18.68
N THR A 27 -17.72 -29.12 18.99
CA THR A 27 -18.80 -28.13 18.84
C THR A 27 -18.87 -27.14 20.00
N GLN A 28 -18.56 -27.56 21.23
CA GLN A 28 -18.79 -26.75 22.43
C GLN A 28 -17.51 -26.20 23.07
N ILE A 29 -16.37 -26.89 22.90
CA ILE A 29 -15.14 -26.61 23.65
C ILE A 29 -14.00 -26.16 22.73
N ALA A 30 -13.86 -26.73 21.52
CA ALA A 30 -12.74 -26.43 20.62
C ALA A 30 -12.67 -24.95 20.24
N HIS A 31 -13.83 -24.30 20.00
CA HIS A 31 -13.88 -22.88 19.68
C HIS A 31 -13.53 -21.96 20.88
N LYS A 32 -13.55 -22.50 22.11
CA LYS A 32 -13.17 -21.79 23.36
C LYS A 32 -11.72 -22.08 23.79
N LEU A 33 -11.15 -23.23 23.38
CA LEU A 33 -9.76 -23.64 23.63
C LEU A 33 -8.79 -23.23 22.51
N LEU A 34 -9.31 -22.87 21.33
CA LEU A 34 -8.58 -22.09 20.35
C LEU A 34 -8.33 -20.70 20.95
N LEU A 35 -7.27 -20.60 21.76
CA LEU A 35 -6.50 -19.38 21.95
C LEU A 35 -6.43 -18.72 20.58
N GLY A 36 -7.01 -17.53 20.46
CA GLY A 36 -7.13 -16.83 19.21
C GLY A 36 -5.82 -16.96 18.44
N HIS A 37 -5.89 -17.55 17.26
CA HIS A 37 -4.87 -17.35 16.26
C HIS A 37 -4.93 -15.86 15.90
N HIS A 38 -4.39 -15.01 16.78
CA HIS A 38 -3.57 -13.93 16.26
C HIS A 38 -2.56 -14.65 15.39
N LYS A 39 -2.73 -14.55 14.07
CA LYS A 39 -1.60 -14.73 13.17
C LYS A 39 -0.48 -13.96 13.84
N LEU A 40 0.55 -14.67 14.30
CA LEU A 40 1.80 -14.03 14.63
C LEU A 40 2.20 -13.36 13.32
N HIS A 41 1.91 -12.07 13.20
CA HIS A 41 2.50 -11.24 12.18
C HIS A 41 3.97 -11.25 12.53
N VAL A 42 4.71 -12.13 11.87
CA VAL A 42 6.14 -11.92 11.73
C VAL A 42 6.23 -10.59 11.00
N LYS A 43 6.45 -9.52 11.77
CA LYS A 43 6.81 -8.22 11.22
C LYS A 43 7.96 -8.53 10.26
N ARG A 44 7.80 -8.22 8.97
CA ARG A 44 8.94 -8.29 8.04
C ARG A 44 10.00 -7.37 8.64
N SER A 45 11.04 -7.98 9.20
CA SER A 45 12.07 -7.28 9.98
C SER A 45 12.94 -6.39 9.09
N SER A 46 12.79 -6.49 7.76
CA SER A 46 13.31 -5.59 6.75
C SER A 46 12.37 -5.63 5.53
N PRO A 47 12.09 -4.49 4.86
CA PRO A 47 11.53 -4.55 3.52
C PRO A 47 12.55 -5.22 2.59
N ASP A 48 12.08 -5.99 1.60
CA ASP A 48 12.93 -6.54 0.55
C ASP A 48 13.34 -5.41 -0.40
N LEU A 49 14.31 -4.59 0.02
CA LEU A 49 14.91 -3.53 -0.80
C LEU A 49 16.19 -4.02 -1.48
N PRO A 50 16.52 -3.54 -2.70
CA PRO A 50 15.70 -2.65 -3.53
C PRO A 50 14.41 -3.34 -4.02
N LEU A 51 13.40 -2.55 -4.40
CA LEU A 51 12.12 -3.07 -4.91
C LEU A 51 12.35 -4.02 -6.08
N ARG A 52 11.67 -5.17 -6.04
CA ARG A 52 11.86 -6.27 -6.99
C ARG A 52 10.54 -6.91 -7.35
N PHE A 53 10.47 -7.43 -8.57
CA PHE A 53 9.40 -8.33 -8.97
C PHE A 53 9.55 -9.70 -8.26
N ARG A 54 8.44 -10.33 -7.84
CA ARG A 54 8.35 -11.74 -7.41
C ARG A 54 8.12 -12.67 -8.60
N SER A 55 8.26 -13.97 -8.38
CA SER A 55 8.16 -15.02 -9.42
C SER A 55 6.88 -15.89 -9.33
N ASP A 56 5.85 -15.47 -8.57
CA ASP A 56 4.78 -16.35 -8.04
C ASP A 56 3.39 -16.26 -8.73
N GLY A 57 3.25 -15.64 -9.90
CA GLY A 57 2.01 -15.43 -10.66
C GLY A 57 1.12 -14.21 -10.26
N THR A 58 0.63 -13.43 -11.25
CA THR A 58 -0.36 -12.28 -11.25
C THR A 58 0.11 -10.82 -10.98
N PHE A 59 0.10 -9.97 -12.01
CA PHE A 59 0.23 -8.49 -11.90
C PHE A 59 -1.12 -7.83 -11.61
N LYS A 60 -1.17 -6.95 -10.61
CA LYS A 60 -2.35 -6.14 -10.28
C LYS A 60 -1.90 -4.72 -9.93
N ILE A 61 -2.63 -3.75 -10.45
CA ILE A 61 -2.64 -2.37 -9.93
C ILE A 61 -4.05 -2.18 -9.39
N LEU A 62 -4.18 -2.01 -8.08
CA LEU A 62 -5.46 -1.68 -7.47
C LEU A 62 -5.42 -0.20 -7.06
N GLN A 63 -6.28 0.60 -7.70
CA GLN A 63 -6.48 1.99 -7.31
C GLN A 63 -7.57 2.05 -6.25
N VAL A 64 -7.20 2.47 -5.05
CA VAL A 64 -8.11 2.70 -3.94
C VAL A 64 -8.40 4.21 -3.87
N PHE A 65 -9.60 4.59 -4.29
CA PHE A 65 -10.12 5.94 -4.04
C PHE A 65 -10.78 5.97 -2.67
N VAL A 66 -10.27 6.80 -1.75
CA VAL A 66 -10.95 7.10 -0.48
C VAL A 66 -11.85 8.33 -0.70
N SER A 67 -12.86 8.19 -1.54
CA SER A 67 -13.91 9.20 -1.71
C SER A 67 -15.27 8.52 -1.86
N LEU A 68 -16.28 8.98 -1.12
CA LEU A 68 -17.60 8.35 -1.01
C LEU A 68 -18.37 8.27 -2.35
N PHE A 69 -18.61 7.02 -2.78
CA PHE A 69 -19.72 6.43 -3.57
C PHE A 69 -20.31 7.12 -4.83
N LEU A 70 -20.16 6.44 -5.99
CA LEU A 70 -21.30 5.87 -6.75
C LEU A 70 -20.81 4.69 -7.61
N GLY A 71 -21.51 3.56 -7.54
CA GLY A 71 -21.04 2.29 -8.09
C GLY A 71 -20.98 2.21 -9.61
N PHE A 72 -20.20 1.24 -10.11
CA PHE A 72 -20.64 0.32 -11.16
C PHE A 72 -19.72 -0.92 -11.18
N LEU A 73 -20.36 -2.07 -11.02
CA LEU A 73 -19.81 -3.40 -11.31
C LEU A 73 -19.74 -3.55 -12.84
N VAL A 74 -18.56 -3.82 -13.43
CA VAL A 74 -18.48 -4.38 -14.79
C VAL A 74 -17.45 -5.51 -14.85
N LEU A 75 -18.01 -6.72 -14.77
CA LEU A 75 -17.70 -7.95 -15.50
C LEU A 75 -16.24 -8.35 -15.80
N ASN A 76 -15.82 -9.39 -15.10
CA ASN A 76 -15.02 -10.51 -15.60
C ASN A 76 -15.72 -11.18 -16.81
N VAL A 77 -15.22 -11.03 -18.04
CA VAL A 77 -15.36 -12.04 -19.11
C VAL A 77 -14.21 -11.86 -20.12
N LEU A 78 -13.65 -12.98 -20.58
CA LEU A 78 -12.78 -13.17 -21.74
C LEU A 78 -11.27 -12.91 -21.55
N PHE A 79 -10.57 -13.86 -20.91
CA PHE A 79 -9.27 -14.34 -21.44
C PHE A 79 -8.94 -15.72 -20.84
N ASN A 80 -9.76 -16.73 -21.15
CA ASN A 80 -9.50 -18.10 -20.69
C ASN A 80 -9.91 -19.18 -21.69
N CYS A 81 -9.65 -18.93 -22.98
CA CYS A 81 -9.70 -19.97 -24.01
C CYS A 81 -8.61 -19.67 -25.03
N PHE A 82 -7.80 -20.68 -25.36
CA PHE A 82 -6.65 -20.69 -26.27
C PHE A 82 -5.32 -20.14 -25.74
N CYS A 83 -4.57 -21.00 -25.05
CA CYS A 83 -3.32 -21.53 -25.61
C CYS A 83 -2.76 -22.67 -24.74
N LYS A 84 -3.12 -23.90 -25.12
CA LYS A 84 -2.37 -25.11 -24.78
C LYS A 84 -1.59 -25.50 -26.03
N TRP A 85 -0.49 -24.79 -26.26
CA TRP A 85 0.56 -25.18 -27.19
C TRP A 85 1.88 -25.09 -26.43
N VAL A 86 2.52 -26.25 -26.32
CA VAL A 86 3.81 -26.47 -25.70
C VAL A 86 4.87 -25.74 -26.53
N PHE A 87 5.45 -24.71 -25.94
CA PHE A 87 6.84 -24.33 -26.16
C PHE A 87 7.47 -24.22 -24.78
N ASP A 88 8.64 -24.81 -24.57
CA ASP A 88 9.51 -24.56 -23.42
C ASP A 88 10.05 -23.12 -23.50
N PHE A 89 9.16 -22.14 -23.34
CA PHE A 89 9.53 -20.81 -22.90
C PHE A 89 9.33 -20.78 -21.40
N GLU A 90 10.43 -20.66 -20.67
CA GLU A 90 10.42 -20.25 -19.28
C GLU A 90 9.91 -18.81 -19.24
N VAL A 91 8.60 -18.63 -19.32
CA VAL A 91 7.94 -17.35 -19.06
C VAL A 91 8.04 -17.14 -17.56
N VAL A 92 9.16 -16.59 -17.11
CA VAL A 92 9.28 -16.01 -15.78
C VAL A 92 8.31 -14.84 -15.74
N LEU A 93 7.10 -15.08 -15.28
CA LEU A 93 6.14 -14.02 -15.04
C LEU A 93 6.65 -13.24 -13.83
N LEU A 94 7.31 -12.11 -14.09
CA LEU A 94 7.71 -11.15 -13.07
C LEU A 94 6.44 -10.45 -12.55
N ILE A 95 6.22 -10.44 -11.23
CA ILE A 95 5.08 -9.77 -10.59
C ILE A 95 5.51 -8.68 -9.62
N LEU A 96 4.87 -7.53 -9.76
CA LEU A 96 4.90 -6.47 -8.79
C LEU A 96 3.46 -6.04 -8.56
N ASN A 97 2.94 -6.24 -7.35
CA ASN A 97 1.62 -5.73 -6.97
C ASN A 97 1.77 -4.36 -6.30
N ILE A 98 1.24 -3.32 -6.95
CA ILE A 98 1.24 -1.95 -6.42
C ILE A 98 -0.18 -1.57 -6.01
N GLU A 99 -0.35 -1.21 -4.74
CA GLU A 99 -1.58 -0.57 -4.25
C GLU A 99 -1.40 0.95 -4.30
N GLN A 100 -2.29 1.64 -5.01
CA GLN A 100 -2.32 3.10 -5.04
C GLN A 100 -3.37 3.62 -4.07
N VAL A 101 -2.98 4.55 -3.20
CA VAL A 101 -3.84 5.24 -2.26
C VAL A 101 -3.81 6.74 -2.59
N ALA A 102 -4.98 7.35 -2.71
CA ALA A 102 -5.10 8.77 -3.04
C ALA A 102 -6.21 9.42 -2.20
N ASP A 103 -6.09 10.72 -1.98
CA ASP A 103 -7.17 11.56 -1.44
C ASP A 103 -7.74 11.02 -0.12
N MET A 104 -6.86 10.59 0.79
CA MET A 104 -7.29 10.10 2.09
C MET A 104 -7.90 11.21 2.94
N HIS A 105 -7.38 12.44 2.77
CA HIS A 105 -7.78 13.62 3.52
C HIS A 105 -7.83 13.35 5.04
N TYR A 106 -6.83 12.63 5.55
CA TYR A 106 -6.78 12.22 6.95
C TYR A 106 -6.64 13.45 7.85
N GLY A 107 -7.49 13.60 8.86
CA GLY A 107 -7.45 14.69 9.83
C GLY A 107 -6.78 14.27 11.13
N THR A 108 -7.41 14.58 12.25
CA THR A 108 -6.95 14.28 13.61
C THR A 108 -7.50 12.94 14.15
N GLY A 109 -7.59 11.90 13.31
CA GLY A 109 -7.97 10.54 13.72
C GLY A 109 -9.40 10.45 14.21
N VAL A 110 -9.58 9.98 15.45
CA VAL A 110 -10.90 9.84 16.11
C VAL A 110 -11.64 11.17 16.28
N LEU A 111 -10.92 12.29 16.30
CA LEU A 111 -11.53 13.61 16.48
C LEU A 111 -12.09 14.20 15.17
N THR A 112 -11.70 13.64 14.03
CA THR A 112 -12.18 14.10 12.73
C THR A 112 -13.62 13.68 12.53
N ARG A 113 -14.46 14.66 12.22
CA ARG A 113 -15.84 14.41 11.80
C ARG A 113 -15.86 14.11 10.31
N CYS A 114 -16.50 13.01 9.95
CA CYS A 114 -16.77 12.71 8.55
C CYS A 114 -17.66 13.78 7.90
N ARG A 115 -17.55 13.89 6.58
CA ARG A 115 -18.40 14.70 5.72
C ARG A 115 -19.18 13.78 4.80
N ASP A 116 -20.34 14.22 4.34
CA ASP A 116 -21.14 13.54 3.31
C ASP A 116 -21.53 12.08 3.64
N VAL A 117 -21.71 11.78 4.92
CA VAL A 117 -22.23 10.48 5.41
C VAL A 117 -23.70 10.61 5.82
N LEU A 118 -24.39 9.48 5.97
CA LEU A 118 -25.77 9.48 6.45
C LEU A 118 -25.85 10.02 7.88
N SER A 119 -26.98 10.62 8.24
CA SER A 119 -27.17 11.18 9.60
C SER A 119 -26.90 10.17 10.71
N SER A 120 -27.21 8.90 10.49
CA SER A 120 -26.97 7.80 11.43
C SER A 120 -25.49 7.41 11.56
N GLU A 121 -24.63 7.80 10.62
CA GLU A 121 -23.23 7.40 10.54
C GLU A 121 -22.28 8.37 11.25
N PHE A 122 -22.70 9.63 11.47
CA PHE A 122 -21.85 10.65 12.08
C PHE A 122 -21.31 10.27 13.46
N ASP A 123 -22.08 9.51 14.26
CA ASP A 123 -21.70 9.17 15.64
C ASP A 123 -20.53 8.18 15.73
N TYR A 124 -20.23 7.44 14.66
CA TYR A 124 -19.18 6.42 14.64
C TYR A 124 -18.21 6.53 13.46
N CYS A 125 -18.36 7.56 12.63
CA CYS A 125 -17.47 7.82 11.50
C CYS A 125 -16.34 8.77 11.90
N SER A 126 -15.11 8.37 11.62
CA SER A 126 -13.88 9.17 11.79
C SER A 126 -12.80 8.67 10.83
N ASP A 127 -11.60 9.26 10.86
CA ASP A 127 -10.48 8.77 10.03
C ASP A 127 -10.06 7.33 10.39
N LEU A 128 -10.45 6.82 11.57
CA LEU A 128 -10.23 5.42 11.94
C LEU A 128 -10.93 4.46 10.97
N ASN A 129 -11.98 4.89 10.28
CA ASN A 129 -12.62 4.13 9.22
C ASN A 129 -11.64 3.93 8.05
N THR A 130 -10.91 4.97 7.65
CA THR A 130 -9.84 4.93 6.64
C THR A 130 -8.69 4.04 7.11
N THR A 131 -8.20 4.20 8.35
CA THR A 131 -7.14 3.33 8.92
C THR A 131 -7.55 1.86 8.89
N ARG A 132 -8.78 1.52 9.28
CA ARG A 132 -9.29 0.15 9.25
C ARG A 132 -9.46 -0.36 7.82
N PHE A 133 -9.89 0.50 6.90
CA PHE A 133 -10.05 0.16 5.50
C PHE A 133 -8.68 -0.20 4.88
N LEU A 134 -7.69 0.68 5.03
CA LEU A 134 -6.35 0.46 4.48
C LEU A 134 -5.69 -0.79 5.08
N ASN A 135 -5.82 -1.01 6.39
CA ASN A 135 -5.35 -2.26 7.02
C ASN A 135 -5.99 -3.52 6.40
N ARG A 136 -7.29 -3.50 6.10
CA ARG A 136 -7.96 -4.65 5.46
C ARG A 136 -7.46 -4.84 4.03
N MET A 137 -7.26 -3.76 3.28
CA MET A 137 -6.74 -3.83 1.90
C MET A 137 -5.35 -4.42 1.86
N ILE A 138 -4.42 -3.90 2.68
CA ILE A 138 -3.05 -4.42 2.77
C ILE A 138 -3.05 -5.91 3.16
N GLN A 139 -3.88 -6.32 4.12
CA GLN A 139 -3.98 -7.73 4.53
C GLN A 139 -4.56 -8.65 3.45
N HIS A 140 -5.50 -8.14 2.64
CA HIS A 140 -6.19 -8.91 1.62
C HIS A 140 -5.37 -9.00 0.33
N GLU A 141 -4.94 -7.85 -0.20
CA GLU A 141 -4.21 -7.72 -1.46
C GLU A 141 -2.74 -8.10 -1.32
N LYS A 142 -2.15 -7.91 -0.13
CA LYS A 142 -0.73 -8.18 0.18
C LYS A 142 0.21 -7.54 -0.85
N PRO A 143 0.15 -6.21 -1.03
CA PRO A 143 0.96 -5.51 -2.02
C PRO A 143 2.46 -5.70 -1.77
N ASP A 144 3.23 -5.60 -2.86
CA ASP A 144 4.69 -5.52 -2.81
C ASP A 144 5.16 -4.11 -2.51
N PHE A 145 4.37 -3.12 -2.91
CA PHE A 145 4.65 -1.71 -2.77
C PHE A 145 3.34 -0.91 -2.68
N ILE A 146 3.35 0.18 -1.92
CA ILE A 146 2.19 1.07 -1.76
C ILE A 146 2.59 2.49 -2.16
N ALA A 147 1.84 3.09 -3.08
CA ALA A 147 2.08 4.44 -3.58
C ALA A 147 0.96 5.39 -3.13
N PHE A 148 1.32 6.41 -2.37
CA PHE A 148 0.40 7.48 -1.99
C PHE A 148 0.55 8.67 -2.93
N THR A 149 -0.53 9.07 -3.59
CA THR A 149 -0.46 10.03 -4.71
C THR A 149 -0.99 11.42 -4.38
N GLY A 150 -0.85 11.84 -3.12
CA GLY A 150 -1.22 13.16 -2.66
C GLY A 150 -2.50 13.20 -1.83
N ASP A 151 -2.71 14.35 -1.17
CA ASP A 151 -3.83 14.62 -0.29
C ASP A 151 -3.96 13.56 0.82
N ASN A 152 -2.81 13.27 1.43
CA ASN A 152 -2.67 12.27 2.48
C ASN A 152 -3.36 12.74 3.76
N ILE A 153 -3.14 14.02 4.11
CA ILE A 153 -3.81 14.71 5.20
C ILE A 153 -4.66 15.87 4.66
N PHE A 154 -5.62 16.29 5.46
CA PHE A 154 -6.46 17.44 5.15
C PHE A 154 -6.21 18.54 6.17
N GLY A 155 -5.43 19.56 5.79
CA GLY A 155 -4.89 20.50 6.78
C GLY A 155 -5.96 21.21 7.62
N THR A 156 -7.11 21.55 7.04
CA THR A 156 -8.20 22.19 7.82
C THR A 156 -8.82 21.32 8.91
N SER A 157 -8.66 19.99 8.84
CA SER A 157 -9.09 19.02 9.88
C SER A 157 -7.91 18.47 10.70
N THR A 158 -6.71 19.01 10.49
CA THR A 158 -5.45 18.52 11.08
C THR A 158 -4.90 19.52 12.08
N MET A 159 -4.92 19.17 13.36
CA MET A 159 -4.38 20.03 14.43
C MET A 159 -2.84 20.06 14.45
N ASP A 160 -2.21 18.91 14.18
CA ASP A 160 -0.77 18.75 14.07
C ASP A 160 -0.46 17.83 12.89
N ALA A 161 0.29 18.33 11.91
CA ALA A 161 0.53 17.61 10.67
C ALA A 161 1.34 16.33 10.88
N ALA A 162 2.35 16.35 11.75
CA ALA A 162 3.18 15.18 12.02
C ALA A 162 2.36 14.06 12.68
N GLU A 163 1.53 14.38 13.67
CA GLU A 163 0.64 13.42 14.32
C GLU A 163 -0.35 12.80 13.32
N SER A 164 -0.93 13.62 12.45
CA SER A 164 -1.85 13.16 11.42
C SER A 164 -1.17 12.26 10.39
N LEU A 165 0.04 12.59 9.92
CA LEU A 165 0.81 11.72 9.01
C LEU A 165 1.19 10.39 9.67
N LEU A 166 1.60 10.40 10.94
CA LEU A 166 1.89 9.16 11.69
C LEU A 166 0.68 8.24 11.74
N ARG A 167 -0.53 8.80 11.91
CA ARG A 167 -1.78 8.02 11.92
C ARG A 167 -2.21 7.58 10.52
N ALA A 168 -2.08 8.46 9.52
CA ALA A 168 -2.43 8.19 8.13
C ALA A 168 -1.59 7.05 7.54
N PHE A 169 -0.26 7.08 7.78
CA PHE A 169 0.67 6.05 7.32
C PHE A 169 0.90 4.92 8.33
N GLY A 170 0.24 4.95 9.49
CA GLY A 170 0.27 3.87 10.49
C GLY A 170 0.07 2.48 9.88
N PRO A 171 -0.96 2.24 9.04
CA PRO A 171 -1.17 0.94 8.41
C PRO A 171 0.03 0.43 7.59
N VAL A 172 0.71 1.29 6.85
CA VAL A 172 1.84 0.88 5.99
C VAL A 172 3.11 0.67 6.80
N THR A 173 3.39 1.56 7.76
CA THR A 173 4.55 1.43 8.67
C THR A 173 4.45 0.17 9.55
N GLU A 174 3.25 -0.17 10.03
CA GLU A 174 3.00 -1.39 10.81
C GLU A 174 3.07 -2.66 9.95
N SER A 175 2.65 -2.60 8.68
CA SER A 175 2.66 -3.75 7.77
C SER A 175 4.06 -4.22 7.37
N GLY A 176 5.04 -3.32 7.39
CA GLY A 176 6.39 -3.55 6.88
C GLY A 176 6.48 -3.66 5.36
N VAL A 177 5.44 -3.21 4.63
CA VAL A 177 5.46 -3.08 3.17
C VAL A 177 6.18 -1.78 2.81
N PRO A 178 7.20 -1.80 1.93
CA PRO A 178 7.81 -0.56 1.47
C PRO A 178 6.80 0.32 0.74
N TRP A 179 6.84 1.61 1.00
CA TRP A 179 5.85 2.57 0.49
C TRP A 179 6.49 3.90 0.13
N ALA A 180 5.85 4.66 -0.74
CA ALA A 180 6.29 6.01 -1.05
C ALA A 180 5.09 6.96 -1.20
N ALA A 181 5.32 8.25 -1.01
CA ALA A 181 4.29 9.27 -1.11
C ALA A 181 4.76 10.52 -1.87
N VAL A 182 3.81 11.17 -2.54
CA VAL A 182 3.89 12.57 -2.94
C VAL A 182 2.81 13.36 -2.20
N LEU A 183 2.95 14.68 -2.24
CA LEU A 183 2.01 15.60 -1.61
C LEU A 183 0.99 16.11 -2.62
N GLY A 184 -0.23 16.30 -2.15
CA GLY A 184 -1.28 17.05 -2.83
C GLY A 184 -1.34 18.48 -2.30
N ASN A 185 -2.41 19.19 -2.66
CA ASN A 185 -2.58 20.60 -2.28
C ASN A 185 -3.02 20.74 -0.81
N HIS A 186 -3.73 19.75 -0.26
CA HIS A 186 -4.24 19.83 1.11
C HIS A 186 -3.23 19.48 2.20
N ASP A 187 -2.10 18.87 1.82
CA ASP A 187 -1.12 18.36 2.78
C ASP A 187 -0.40 19.50 3.55
N GLN A 188 -0.18 20.65 2.92
CA GLN A 188 0.57 21.78 3.50
C GLN A 188 -0.31 22.84 4.18
N GLU A 189 -1.58 22.54 4.47
CA GLU A 189 -2.54 23.49 5.04
C GLU A 189 -2.56 23.51 6.59
N SER A 190 -1.60 22.84 7.25
CA SER A 190 -1.54 22.72 8.73
C SER A 190 -0.21 23.26 9.31
N THR A 191 0.43 22.54 10.26
CA THR A 191 1.54 23.05 11.09
C THR A 191 2.94 22.94 10.47
N MET A 192 3.09 22.26 9.33
CA MET A 192 4.39 21.99 8.68
C MET A 192 4.44 22.52 7.26
N THR A 193 5.63 22.92 6.80
CA THR A 193 5.85 23.31 5.40
C THR A 193 5.88 22.08 4.48
N ARG A 194 5.71 22.27 3.16
CA ARG A 194 5.82 21.19 2.17
C ARG A 194 7.13 20.41 2.25
N GLU A 195 8.24 21.12 2.42
CA GLU A 195 9.57 20.54 2.56
C GLU A 195 9.70 19.73 3.85
N ASP A 196 9.22 20.28 4.97
CA ASP A 196 9.22 19.59 6.26
C ASP A 196 8.36 18.32 6.20
N LEU A 197 7.20 18.38 5.54
CA LEU A 197 6.31 17.23 5.35
C LEU A 197 6.99 16.12 4.56
N MET A 198 7.58 16.42 3.40
CA MET A 198 8.29 15.41 2.62
C MET A 198 9.52 14.87 3.34
N SER A 199 10.26 15.73 4.04
CA SER A 199 11.39 15.31 4.86
C SER A 199 10.94 14.36 5.96
N PHE A 200 9.86 14.68 6.67
CA PHE A 200 9.27 13.81 7.67
C PHE A 200 8.84 12.46 7.08
N ILE A 201 8.10 12.46 5.97
CA ILE A 201 7.65 11.26 5.25
C ILE A 201 8.83 10.37 4.83
N SER A 202 9.92 10.96 4.32
CA SER A 202 11.10 10.20 3.89
C SER A 202 11.84 9.49 5.03
N LEU A 203 11.69 9.98 6.26
CA LEU A 203 12.32 9.43 7.45
C LEU A 203 11.47 8.38 8.17
N MET A 204 10.23 8.14 7.71
CA MET A 204 9.34 7.16 8.33
C MET A 204 9.75 5.72 8.01
N ASP A 205 9.43 4.80 8.92
CA ASP A 205 9.71 3.38 8.77
C ASP A 205 9.16 2.83 7.44
N TYR A 206 10.01 2.08 6.72
CA TYR A 206 9.71 1.48 5.42
C TYR A 206 9.36 2.46 4.29
N SER A 207 9.46 3.78 4.52
CA SER A 207 9.34 4.77 3.46
C SER A 207 10.55 4.68 2.54
N VAL A 208 10.29 4.71 1.24
CA VAL A 208 11.32 4.90 0.20
C VAL A 208 11.14 6.24 -0.52
N SER A 209 10.31 7.12 0.04
CA SER A 209 10.13 8.49 -0.46
C SER A 209 11.41 9.30 -0.33
N GLN A 210 11.61 10.28 -1.20
CA GLN A 210 12.75 11.19 -1.12
C GLN A 210 12.26 12.64 -1.20
N THR A 211 12.83 13.55 -0.41
CA THR A 211 12.50 14.98 -0.48
C THR A 211 12.96 15.61 -1.80
N TYR A 212 14.08 15.12 -2.33
CA TYR A 212 14.71 15.59 -3.56
C TYR A 212 15.19 14.39 -4.39
N PRO A 213 15.41 14.56 -5.70
CA PRO A 213 16.05 13.52 -6.51
C PRO A 213 17.40 13.10 -5.94
N SER A 214 17.81 11.84 -6.17
CA SER A 214 19.06 11.34 -5.59
C SER A 214 20.28 12.04 -6.19
N VAL A 215 21.34 12.20 -5.39
CA VAL A 215 22.58 12.87 -5.83
C VAL A 215 23.35 12.05 -6.87
N GLU A 216 23.18 10.72 -6.86
CA GLU A 216 23.78 9.79 -7.83
C GLU A 216 23.23 9.99 -9.24
N ASP A 217 22.01 10.52 -9.36
CA ASP A 217 21.35 10.83 -10.63
C ASP A 217 22.03 11.95 -11.40
N LEU A 218 23.02 12.62 -10.78
CA LEU A 218 23.65 13.78 -11.35
C LEU A 218 25.20 13.64 -11.37
N SER A 219 25.75 13.27 -12.53
CA SER A 219 27.20 13.28 -12.82
C SER A 219 27.85 14.68 -12.97
N GLY A 220 28.59 15.20 -11.98
CA GLY A 220 29.44 16.42 -12.10
C GLY A 220 29.45 17.37 -10.89
N ALA A 221 30.44 18.27 -10.78
CA ALA A 221 30.59 19.22 -9.67
C ALA A 221 29.68 20.47 -9.84
N GLY A 222 29.05 20.94 -8.74
CA GLY A 222 28.17 22.15 -8.73
C GLY A 222 26.67 21.89 -8.57
N LYS A 223 26.26 20.70 -8.10
CA LYS A 223 24.91 20.14 -8.33
C LYS A 223 23.91 20.25 -7.19
N GLU A 224 24.36 20.62 -6.00
CA GLU A 224 23.48 20.98 -4.89
C GLU A 224 22.59 22.18 -5.25
N HIS A 225 23.07 23.03 -6.18
CA HIS A 225 22.30 24.14 -6.73
C HIS A 225 21.23 23.72 -7.76
N ILE A 226 21.45 22.60 -8.49
CA ILE A 226 20.51 22.08 -9.51
C ILE A 226 19.34 21.34 -8.85
N LEU A 227 19.60 20.62 -7.74
CA LEU A 227 18.53 19.97 -6.95
C LEU A 227 17.55 20.99 -6.35
N ARG A 228 18.01 22.21 -6.08
CA ARG A 228 17.19 23.31 -5.56
C ARG A 228 16.43 24.10 -6.63
N ASP A 229 16.68 23.83 -7.92
CA ASP A 229 16.03 24.51 -9.05
C ASP A 229 14.83 23.71 -9.62
N ILE A 230 14.50 22.55 -9.04
CA ILE A 230 13.30 21.79 -9.40
C ILE A 230 12.15 22.27 -8.52
N ASP A 231 11.03 22.62 -9.16
CA ASP A 231 9.83 23.04 -8.43
C ASP A 231 9.24 21.89 -7.60
N GLY A 232 8.89 22.20 -6.35
CA GLY A 232 8.26 21.25 -5.41
C GLY A 232 9.26 20.39 -4.62
N PHE A 233 8.74 19.72 -3.59
CA PHE A 233 9.45 18.81 -2.71
C PHE A 233 8.78 17.43 -2.82
N GLY A 234 9.56 16.38 -3.03
CA GLY A 234 9.02 15.06 -3.31
C GLY A 234 9.05 14.65 -4.79
N ASN A 235 9.96 15.22 -5.57
CA ASN A 235 10.26 14.73 -6.92
C ASN A 235 11.37 13.67 -6.84
N TYR A 236 11.07 12.42 -7.19
CA TYR A 236 12.06 11.33 -7.16
C TYR A 236 11.64 10.14 -8.03
N ASP A 237 12.61 9.34 -8.47
CA ASP A 237 12.35 8.07 -9.15
C ASP A 237 12.73 6.87 -8.29
N LEU A 238 11.95 5.80 -8.41
CA LEU A 238 12.23 4.51 -7.79
C LEU A 238 12.51 3.49 -8.86
N THR A 239 13.74 2.98 -8.87
CA THR A 239 14.15 1.88 -9.74
C THR A 239 13.75 0.53 -9.16
N ILE A 240 13.11 -0.28 -9.99
CA ILE A 240 12.67 -1.63 -9.67
C ILE A 240 13.49 -2.61 -10.49
N TYR A 241 14.07 -3.58 -9.78
CA TYR A 241 14.96 -4.58 -10.37
C TYR A 241 14.23 -5.90 -10.65
N GLY A 242 14.81 -6.71 -11.53
CA GLY A 242 14.32 -8.06 -11.77
C GLY A 242 14.34 -8.92 -10.51
N SER A 243 13.57 -10.02 -10.55
CA SER A 243 13.44 -10.94 -9.42
C SER A 243 14.80 -11.42 -8.93
N ALA A 244 14.94 -11.51 -7.61
CA ALA A 244 16.12 -12.10 -6.99
C ALA A 244 16.37 -13.52 -7.55
N GLY A 245 17.64 -13.85 -7.81
CA GLY A 245 18.05 -15.14 -8.38
C GLY A 245 17.77 -15.33 -9.88
N SER A 246 17.11 -14.38 -10.55
CA SER A 246 16.93 -14.43 -12.01
C SER A 246 18.11 -13.81 -12.77
N HIS A 247 18.23 -14.08 -14.07
CA HIS A 247 19.21 -13.42 -14.94
C HIS A 247 19.01 -11.88 -15.02
N LEU A 248 17.84 -11.39 -14.62
CA LEU A 248 17.50 -9.96 -14.54
C LEU A 248 17.69 -9.37 -13.13
N ALA A 249 18.23 -10.12 -12.16
CA ALA A 249 18.35 -9.66 -10.78
C ALA A 249 19.13 -8.34 -10.63
N ASN A 250 20.06 -8.05 -11.53
CA ASN A 250 20.84 -6.81 -11.55
C ASN A 250 20.44 -5.86 -12.68
N THR A 251 19.29 -6.10 -13.30
CA THR A 251 18.77 -5.30 -14.41
C THR A 251 17.58 -4.48 -13.91
N SER A 252 17.60 -3.17 -14.18
CA SER A 252 16.43 -2.32 -14.00
C SER A 252 15.36 -2.74 -15.01
N VAL A 253 14.14 -2.96 -14.52
CA VAL A 253 13.01 -3.46 -15.34
C VAL A 253 11.83 -2.49 -15.35
N LEU A 254 11.70 -1.64 -14.34
CA LEU A 254 10.66 -0.61 -14.24
C LEU A 254 11.19 0.55 -13.41
N ASN A 255 10.85 1.79 -13.79
CA ASN A 255 11.06 2.97 -12.98
C ASN A 255 9.72 3.63 -12.68
N LEU A 256 9.48 3.97 -11.42
CA LEU A 256 8.33 4.75 -10.99
C LEU A 256 8.77 6.20 -10.78
N TYR A 257 8.02 7.16 -11.32
CA TYR A 257 8.30 8.58 -11.16
C TYR A 257 7.26 9.20 -10.24
N PHE A 258 7.74 9.79 -9.16
CA PHE A 258 6.96 10.54 -8.18
C PHE A 258 7.20 12.02 -8.42
N LEU A 259 6.11 12.76 -8.64
CA LEU A 259 6.15 14.16 -9.04
C LEU A 259 5.28 14.99 -8.10
N ASP A 260 5.86 16.06 -7.57
CA ASP A 260 5.16 17.02 -6.75
C ASP A 260 4.50 18.11 -7.62
N SER A 261 3.20 18.04 -7.84
CA SER A 261 2.47 19.06 -8.63
C SER A 261 2.33 20.42 -7.96
N GLY A 262 2.83 20.58 -6.74
CA GLY A 262 2.64 21.77 -5.92
C GLY A 262 1.24 21.84 -5.29
N ASP A 263 0.94 22.99 -4.70
CA ASP A 263 -0.33 23.27 -4.00
C ASP A 263 -1.27 24.11 -4.87
N ARG A 264 -1.37 25.41 -4.60
CA ARG A 264 -2.22 26.37 -5.30
C ARG A 264 -1.36 27.51 -5.81
N GLU A 265 -1.80 28.08 -6.92
CA GLU A 265 -1.11 29.13 -7.64
C GLU A 265 -2.09 30.27 -7.95
N VAL A 266 -1.59 31.49 -8.06
CA VAL A 266 -2.39 32.62 -8.53
C VAL A 266 -2.03 32.92 -9.97
N THR A 267 -2.95 32.64 -10.89
CA THR A 267 -2.77 32.87 -12.33
C THR A 267 -3.78 33.90 -12.80
N GLN A 268 -3.31 34.97 -13.45
CA GLN A 268 -4.17 36.07 -13.94
C GLN A 268 -5.09 36.67 -12.86
N GLY A 269 -4.63 36.69 -11.60
CA GLY A 269 -5.39 37.20 -10.46
C GLY A 269 -6.44 36.24 -9.89
N ALA A 270 -6.58 35.03 -10.44
CA ALA A 270 -7.44 33.97 -9.92
C ALA A 270 -6.61 32.87 -9.24
N GLN A 271 -7.08 32.37 -8.10
CA GLN A 271 -6.49 31.21 -7.44
C GLN A 271 -6.88 29.94 -8.22
N THR A 272 -5.89 29.11 -8.52
CA THR A 272 -6.02 27.82 -9.22
C THR A 272 -5.13 26.77 -8.53
N TYR A 273 -5.24 25.51 -8.94
CA TYR A 273 -4.30 24.47 -8.55
C TYR A 273 -2.93 24.68 -9.20
N GLY A 274 -1.88 24.23 -8.51
CA GLY A 274 -0.56 24.03 -9.08
C GLY A 274 -0.56 22.99 -10.18
N TRP A 275 0.54 22.91 -10.91
CA TRP A 275 0.74 21.94 -11.98
C TRP A 275 2.22 21.65 -12.12
N ILE A 276 2.52 20.51 -12.76
CA ILE A 276 3.89 20.10 -13.10
C ILE A 276 4.57 21.20 -13.94
N LYS A 277 5.68 21.72 -13.44
CA LYS A 277 6.45 22.80 -14.06
C LYS A 277 7.51 22.25 -15.03
N GLU A 278 8.03 23.13 -15.88
CA GLU A 278 9.03 22.72 -16.87
C GLU A 278 10.32 22.19 -16.23
N SER A 279 10.72 22.70 -15.06
CA SER A 279 11.88 22.20 -14.30
C SER A 279 11.76 20.70 -13.98
N GLN A 280 10.57 20.27 -13.55
CA GLN A 280 10.26 18.88 -13.25
C GLN A 280 10.21 18.02 -14.52
N LEU A 281 9.64 18.55 -15.62
CA LEU A 281 9.64 17.84 -16.90
C LEU A 281 11.05 17.65 -17.45
N GLN A 282 11.91 18.67 -17.33
CA GLN A 282 13.33 18.58 -17.72
C GLN A 282 14.06 17.53 -16.89
N TRP A 283 13.81 17.50 -15.59
CA TRP A 283 14.35 16.46 -14.70
C TRP A 283 13.91 15.06 -15.13
N VAL A 284 12.61 14.81 -15.31
CA VAL A 284 12.10 13.49 -15.74
C VAL A 284 12.72 13.06 -17.07
N ARG A 285 12.79 13.95 -18.07
CA ARG A 285 13.45 13.65 -19.35
C ARG A 285 14.92 13.29 -19.17
N GLY A 286 15.63 14.04 -18.32
CA GLY A 286 17.03 13.79 -17.99
C GLY A 286 17.24 12.41 -17.36
N VAL A 287 16.38 12.04 -16.41
CA VAL A 287 16.38 10.71 -15.76
C VAL A 287 16.02 9.61 -16.75
N SER A 288 14.95 9.78 -17.53
CA SER A 288 14.46 8.75 -18.44
C SER A 288 15.48 8.38 -19.52
N ASN A 289 16.26 9.36 -20.00
CA ASN A 289 17.29 9.13 -21.01
C ASN A 289 18.43 8.23 -20.51
N ARG A 290 18.63 8.09 -19.19
CA ARG A 290 19.63 7.16 -18.62
C ARG A 290 19.26 5.68 -18.84
N TYR A 291 17.98 5.40 -19.02
CA TYR A 291 17.44 4.06 -19.13
C TYR A 291 17.11 3.67 -20.58
N GLN A 292 17.28 4.58 -21.54
CA GLN A 292 17.18 4.30 -22.97
C GLN A 292 18.55 3.78 -23.46
N VAL A 293 18.66 2.45 -23.56
CA VAL A 293 19.78 1.77 -24.23
C VAL A 293 19.47 1.59 -25.71
#